data_AF-A0A9P0A4L5-F1
#
_entry.id   AF-A0A9P0A4L5-F1
#
_cell.length_a   1.000
_cell.length_b   1.000
_cell.length_c   1.000
_cell.angle_alpha   90.00
_cell.angle_beta   90.00
_cell.angle_gamma   90.00
#
_symmetry.space_group_name_H-M   'P 1'
#
loop_
_entity.id
_entity.type
_entity.pdbx_description
1 polymer ?
#
loop_
_entity_poly.entity_id
_entity_poly.type
_entity_poly.pdbx_seq_one_letter_code
_entity_poly.pdbx_strand_id
1 'polypeptide(L)'
;MFDGKVVNNLTETKSNATCNLCGITPNDMNAANVAERPVNEANFTCGLAPLHYYILYMECCSHISYRHSFEKWTIREADDKITSLEVSSLKMKKRFGLDLDKPKQGSGNSNYESFARTFFAKSDVTTEILDFDKELLYNFHDILRILNNNVNERINTSTFKELLQTTFDQYVKLYGWYKMPVTVHNVLVHGCDIIEDFDLPVMDSESDEEP
;
A
#
# COMPACT_ATOMS: atom_id res chain seq x y z
N MET A 1 5.11 15.59 -6.58
CA MET A 1 4.43 14.61 -5.71
C MET A 1 4.62 15.02 -4.26
N PHE A 2 3.56 15.10 -3.45
CA PHE A 2 3.63 15.60 -2.07
C PHE A 2 3.79 14.47 -1.05
N ASP A 3 4.58 14.70 0.00
CA ASP A 3 4.59 13.81 1.18
C ASP A 3 3.20 13.79 1.85
N GLY A 4 2.85 12.70 2.53
CA GLY A 4 1.53 12.54 3.17
C GLY A 4 1.19 13.66 4.17
N LYS A 5 2.18 14.22 4.87
CA LYS A 5 1.95 15.38 5.76
C LYS A 5 1.63 16.65 4.98
N VAL A 6 2.28 16.84 3.83
CA VAL A 6 2.03 17.98 2.95
C VAL A 6 0.64 17.88 2.35
N VAL A 7 0.26 16.69 1.85
CA VAL A 7 -1.11 16.40 1.37
C VAL A 7 -2.14 16.73 2.45
N ASN A 8 -1.90 16.35 3.69
CA ASN A 8 -2.83 16.63 4.78
C ASN A 8 -2.99 18.11 5.10
N ASN A 9 -1.90 18.88 5.05
CA ASN A 9 -1.98 20.33 5.20
C ASN A 9 -2.73 20.98 4.03
N LEU A 10 -2.52 20.51 2.80
CA LEU A 10 -3.20 21.02 1.60
C LEU A 10 -4.70 20.71 1.58
N THR A 11 -5.09 19.55 2.12
CA THR A 11 -6.47 19.06 2.12
C THR A 11 -7.22 19.32 3.43
N GLU A 12 -6.58 20.02 4.38
CA GLU A 12 -7.07 20.23 5.75
C GLU A 12 -7.43 18.93 6.49
N THR A 13 -6.80 17.82 6.10
CA THR A 13 -7.02 16.50 6.71
C THR A 13 -6.25 16.38 8.01
N LYS A 14 -6.96 16.18 9.12
CA LYS A 14 -6.38 16.23 10.48
C LYS A 14 -5.41 15.08 10.83
N SER A 15 -5.44 13.97 10.10
CA SER A 15 -4.72 12.75 10.45
C SER A 15 -4.15 12.06 9.22
N ASN A 16 -2.90 11.60 9.31
CA ASN A 16 -2.25 10.78 8.27
C ASN A 16 -2.90 9.41 8.08
N ALA A 17 -3.77 8.99 9.00
CA ALA A 17 -4.51 7.74 8.89
C ALA A 17 -5.92 7.93 8.31
N THR A 18 -6.36 9.17 8.08
CA THR A 18 -7.66 9.48 7.47
C THR A 18 -7.47 9.66 5.97
N CYS A 19 -8.39 9.12 5.17
CA CYS A 19 -8.39 9.36 3.73
C CYS A 19 -8.65 10.84 3.44
N ASN A 20 -7.75 11.46 2.69
CA ASN A 20 -7.86 12.84 2.24
C ASN A 20 -8.90 13.04 1.12
N LEU A 21 -9.42 11.97 0.51
CA LEU A 21 -10.42 12.03 -0.55
C LEU A 21 -11.85 11.91 -0.02
N CYS A 22 -12.14 10.87 0.77
CA CYS A 22 -13.51 10.59 1.28
C CYS A 22 -13.68 10.81 2.80
N GLY A 23 -12.63 11.25 3.49
CA GLY A 23 -12.63 11.56 4.92
C GLY A 23 -12.75 10.34 5.84
N ILE A 24 -12.66 9.12 5.31
CA ILE A 24 -12.87 7.91 6.12
C ILE A 24 -11.72 7.68 7.09
N THR A 25 -12.07 7.19 8.29
CA THR A 25 -11.08 6.86 9.33
C THR A 25 -10.71 5.38 9.27
N PRO A 26 -9.56 4.95 9.84
CA PRO A 26 -9.14 3.55 9.81
C PRO A 26 -10.19 2.57 10.33
N ASN A 27 -11.04 3.00 11.27
CA ASN A 27 -12.08 2.15 11.85
C ASN A 27 -13.08 1.65 10.81
N ASP A 28 -13.30 2.42 9.75
CA ASP A 28 -14.35 2.20 8.76
C ASP A 28 -13.77 1.89 7.36
N MET A 29 -12.44 1.93 7.17
CA MET A 29 -11.78 1.72 5.88
C MET A 29 -12.05 0.36 5.24
N ASN A 30 -12.42 -0.65 6.03
CA ASN A 30 -12.75 -2.00 5.57
C ASN A 30 -14.27 -2.22 5.41
N ALA A 31 -15.11 -1.18 5.52
CA ALA A 31 -16.55 -1.33 5.36
C ALA A 31 -16.94 -1.62 3.89
N ALA A 32 -18.04 -2.33 3.67
CA ALA A 32 -18.45 -2.71 2.31
C ALA A 32 -18.90 -1.51 1.45
N ASN A 33 -19.41 -0.44 2.08
CA ASN A 33 -19.98 0.72 1.40
C ASN A 33 -18.98 1.90 1.27
N VAL A 34 -17.68 1.66 1.41
CA VAL A 34 -16.68 2.74 1.35
C VAL A 34 -16.63 3.43 -0.01
N ALA A 35 -16.90 2.70 -1.09
CA ALA A 35 -16.94 3.24 -2.46
C ALA A 35 -18.14 4.16 -2.72
N GLU A 36 -19.18 4.12 -1.89
CA GLU A 36 -20.37 4.98 -2.02
C GLU A 36 -20.17 6.36 -1.36
N ARG A 37 -19.06 6.54 -0.65
CA ARG A 37 -18.80 7.79 0.08
C ARG A 37 -18.50 8.93 -0.88
N PRO A 38 -19.02 10.14 -0.63
CA PRO A 38 -18.67 11.29 -1.44
C PRO A 38 -17.16 11.57 -1.33
N VAL A 39 -16.57 11.87 -2.48
CA VAL A 39 -15.16 12.25 -2.61
C VAL A 39 -15.04 13.76 -2.78
N ASN A 40 -13.96 14.34 -2.28
CA ASN A 40 -13.59 15.71 -2.56
C ASN A 40 -12.68 15.74 -3.80
N GLU A 41 -13.26 15.97 -4.98
CA GLU A 41 -12.56 15.98 -6.27
C GLU A 41 -11.44 17.04 -6.32
N ALA A 42 -11.56 18.15 -5.56
CA ALA A 42 -10.50 19.15 -5.48
C ALA A 42 -9.17 18.56 -4.94
N ASN A 43 -9.26 17.48 -4.17
CA ASN A 43 -8.11 16.80 -3.57
C ASN A 43 -7.47 15.77 -4.51
N PHE A 44 -8.04 15.48 -5.69
CA PHE A 44 -7.39 14.63 -6.70
C PHE A 44 -6.04 15.21 -7.11
N THR A 45 -5.94 16.54 -7.25
CA THR A 45 -4.70 17.27 -7.54
C THR A 45 -3.54 17.00 -6.58
N CYS A 46 -3.82 16.53 -5.35
CA CYS A 46 -2.77 16.10 -4.42
C CYS A 46 -2.05 14.82 -4.85
N GLY A 47 -2.57 14.17 -5.90
CA GLY A 47 -1.92 13.12 -6.70
C GLY A 47 -1.75 11.80 -5.97
N LEU A 48 -1.86 10.72 -6.73
CA LEU A 48 -1.28 9.45 -6.33
C LEU A 48 0.25 9.60 -6.32
N ALA A 49 0.89 9.05 -5.30
CA ALA A 49 2.32 9.16 -5.04
C ALA A 49 3.01 7.83 -5.42
N PRO A 50 3.21 7.53 -6.72
CA PRO A 50 3.31 6.16 -7.24
C PRO A 50 4.57 5.44 -6.76
N LEU A 51 5.66 6.21 -6.62
CA LEU A 51 6.97 5.74 -6.16
C LEU A 51 6.90 5.09 -4.76
N HIS A 52 6.04 5.61 -3.88
CA HIS A 52 5.90 5.10 -2.51
C HIS A 52 4.93 3.92 -2.39
N TYR A 53 4.23 3.53 -3.46
CA TYR A 53 3.20 2.50 -3.37
C TYR A 53 3.76 1.12 -3.13
N TYR A 54 4.85 0.78 -3.82
CA TYR A 54 5.54 -0.48 -3.56
C TYR A 54 5.93 -0.62 -2.08
N ILE A 55 6.52 0.43 -1.49
CA ILE A 55 6.93 0.40 -0.07
C ILE A 55 5.71 0.24 0.84
N LEU A 56 4.67 1.05 0.65
CA LEU A 56 3.51 1.08 1.54
C LEU A 56 2.67 -0.21 1.46
N TYR A 57 2.54 -0.79 0.26
CA TYR A 57 1.91 -2.09 0.08
C TYR A 57 2.75 -3.23 0.67
N MET A 58 4.08 -3.20 0.52
CA MET A 58 4.99 -4.16 1.14
C MET A 58 4.86 -4.11 2.67
N GLU A 59 4.86 -2.91 3.25
CA GLU A 59 4.67 -2.71 4.69
C GLU A 59 3.31 -3.22 5.15
N CYS A 60 2.24 -3.00 4.37
CA CYS A 60 0.92 -3.56 4.65
C CYS A 60 0.96 -5.09 4.75
N CYS A 61 1.51 -5.77 3.72
CA CYS A 61 1.59 -7.22 3.67
C CYS A 61 2.42 -7.79 4.82
N SER A 62 3.60 -7.19 5.05
CA SER A 62 4.53 -7.60 6.11
C SER A 62 3.90 -7.42 7.50
N HIS A 63 3.19 -6.31 7.71
CA HIS A 63 2.52 -6.06 8.96
C HIS A 63 1.35 -7.00 9.24
N ILE A 64 0.58 -7.37 8.22
CA ILE A 64 -0.46 -8.41 8.35
C ILE A 64 0.19 -9.74 8.75
N SER A 65 1.24 -10.14 8.04
CA SER A 65 2.00 -11.36 8.31
C SER A 65 2.47 -11.46 9.76
N TYR A 66 3.12 -10.41 10.29
CA TYR A 66 3.63 -10.42 11.67
C TYR A 66 2.55 -10.54 12.75
N ARG A 67 1.30 -10.33 12.36
CA ARG A 67 0.12 -10.29 13.23
C ARG A 67 -0.82 -11.46 12.98
N HIS A 68 -0.52 -12.32 12.01
CA HIS A 68 -1.43 -13.36 11.57
C HIS A 68 -1.83 -14.31 12.70
N SER A 69 -0.92 -14.62 13.62
CA SER A 69 -1.17 -15.52 14.75
C SER A 69 -2.16 -14.99 15.80
N PHE A 70 -2.41 -13.68 15.84
CA PHE A 70 -3.26 -13.06 16.87
C PHE A 70 -4.32 -12.11 16.32
N GLU A 71 -4.29 -11.80 15.03
CA GLU A 71 -5.32 -11.05 14.28
C GLU A 71 -5.73 -9.72 14.95
N LYS A 72 -4.75 -8.95 15.44
CA LYS A 72 -4.98 -7.62 16.02
C LYS A 72 -4.30 -6.53 15.22
N TRP A 73 -5.05 -5.51 14.84
CA TRP A 73 -4.51 -4.32 14.21
C TRP A 73 -3.51 -3.56 15.12
N THR A 74 -3.90 -3.28 16.37
CA THR A 74 -3.04 -2.61 17.36
C THR A 74 -2.41 -3.63 18.30
N ILE A 75 -1.09 -3.51 18.47
CA ILE A 75 -0.30 -4.35 19.38
C ILE A 75 0.07 -3.51 20.59
N ARG A 76 -0.28 -3.99 21.79
CA ARG A 76 0.06 -3.35 23.06
C ARG A 76 1.22 -4.06 23.78
N GLU A 77 1.39 -5.35 23.53
CA GLU A 77 2.45 -6.20 24.08
C GLU A 77 3.32 -6.69 22.92
N ALA A 78 4.62 -6.38 22.95
CA ALA A 78 5.46 -6.35 21.76
C ALA A 78 6.09 -7.71 21.40
N ASP A 79 6.16 -8.65 22.34
CA ASP A 79 7.05 -9.81 22.25
C ASP A 79 6.72 -10.74 21.07
N ASP A 80 5.43 -11.05 20.83
CA ASP A 80 5.01 -11.93 19.74
C ASP A 80 5.26 -11.31 18.36
N LYS A 81 5.02 -10.00 18.23
CA LYS A 81 5.26 -9.27 16.98
C LYS A 81 6.75 -9.18 16.67
N ILE A 82 7.56 -8.84 17.67
CA ILE A 82 9.02 -8.75 17.52
C ILE A 82 9.54 -10.09 17.03
N THR A 83 9.13 -11.19 17.67
CA THR A 83 9.52 -12.55 17.26
C THR A 83 9.14 -12.84 15.81
N SER A 84 7.89 -12.56 15.40
CA SER A 84 7.43 -12.83 14.04
C SER A 84 8.14 -11.97 12.99
N LEU A 85 8.43 -10.71 13.31
CA LEU A 85 9.18 -9.80 12.46
C LEU A 85 10.62 -10.28 12.29
N GLU A 86 11.29 -10.62 13.38
CA GLU A 86 12.68 -11.10 13.35
C GLU A 86 12.82 -12.39 12.53
N VAL A 87 11.89 -13.34 12.71
CA VAL A 87 11.85 -14.59 11.92
C VAL A 87 11.65 -14.29 10.43
N SER A 88 10.70 -13.43 10.08
CA SER A 88 10.41 -13.07 8.70
C SER A 88 11.56 -12.32 8.06
N SER A 89 12.14 -11.35 8.77
CA SER A 89 13.30 -10.57 8.31
C SER A 89 14.53 -11.47 8.09
N LEU A 90 14.77 -12.45 8.96
CA LEU A 90 15.84 -13.44 8.78
C LEU A 90 15.60 -14.34 7.54
N LYS A 91 14.38 -14.79 7.32
CA LYS A 91 14.01 -15.57 6.12
C LYS A 91 14.19 -14.73 4.84
N MET A 92 13.73 -13.48 4.85
CA MET A 92 13.91 -12.52 3.75
C MET A 92 15.39 -12.29 3.45
N LYS A 93 16.21 -12.07 4.47
CA LYS A 93 17.66 -11.92 4.32
C LYS A 93 18.29 -13.17 3.69
N LYS A 94 17.90 -14.36 4.12
CA LYS A 94 18.43 -15.62 3.58
C LYS A 94 18.05 -15.85 2.12
N ARG A 95 16.83 -15.48 1.72
CA ARG A 95 16.31 -15.74 0.35
C ARG A 95 16.62 -14.62 -0.64
N PHE A 96 16.69 -13.38 -0.17
CA PHE A 96 16.85 -12.19 -1.02
C PHE A 96 18.09 -11.35 -0.72
N GLY A 97 18.81 -11.60 0.38
CA GLY A 97 19.95 -10.77 0.80
C GLY A 97 19.55 -9.43 1.43
N LEU A 98 18.26 -9.20 1.69
CA LEU A 98 17.70 -7.92 2.11
C LEU A 98 17.04 -8.04 3.49
N ASP A 99 17.31 -7.08 4.37
CA ASP A 99 16.72 -7.01 5.71
C ASP A 99 15.35 -6.30 5.60
N LEU A 100 14.28 -6.94 6.06
CA LEU A 100 12.92 -6.36 6.10
C LEU A 100 12.68 -5.66 7.44
N ASP A 101 12.12 -4.45 7.42
CA ASP A 101 11.73 -3.64 8.59
C ASP A 101 12.85 -3.41 9.63
N LYS A 102 14.11 -3.45 9.21
CA LYS A 102 15.23 -3.23 10.13
C LYS A 102 15.42 -1.73 10.37
N PRO A 103 15.39 -1.26 11.64
CA PRO A 103 15.59 0.15 11.95
C PRO A 103 16.98 0.63 11.51
N LYS A 104 17.06 1.85 10.99
CA LYS A 104 18.34 2.55 10.77
C LYS A 104 18.64 3.49 11.94
N GLN A 105 19.93 3.75 12.19
CA GLN A 105 20.32 4.85 13.08
C GLN A 105 19.90 6.19 12.47
N GLY A 106 19.19 7.02 13.24
CA GLY A 106 18.65 8.31 12.78
C GLY A 106 17.14 8.26 12.55
N SER A 107 16.69 7.75 11.41
CA SER A 107 15.27 7.64 11.05
C SER A 107 15.04 6.62 9.92
N GLY A 108 13.85 6.00 9.90
CA GLY A 108 13.44 5.06 8.85
C GLY A 108 13.89 3.61 9.06
N ASN A 109 13.55 2.77 8.07
CA ASN A 109 13.86 1.34 8.04
C ASN A 109 14.64 0.99 6.75
N SER A 110 14.93 -0.30 6.58
CA SER A 110 15.60 -0.87 5.41
C SER A 110 14.66 -1.14 4.22
N ASN A 111 13.43 -0.61 4.24
CA ASN A 111 12.44 -0.81 3.18
C ASN A 111 12.68 0.19 2.05
N TYR A 112 13.64 -0.12 1.18
CA TYR A 112 13.88 0.65 -0.03
C TYR A 112 12.91 0.26 -1.14
N GLU A 113 12.67 1.17 -2.08
CA GLU A 113 11.81 0.92 -3.22
C GLU A 113 12.29 -0.28 -4.06
N SER A 114 13.61 -0.40 -4.27
CA SER A 114 14.21 -1.54 -4.99
C SER A 114 13.93 -2.88 -4.30
N PHE A 115 13.90 -2.91 -2.97
CA PHE A 115 13.50 -4.08 -2.21
C PHE A 115 12.01 -4.36 -2.38
N ALA A 116 11.16 -3.35 -2.25
CA ALA A 116 9.73 -3.50 -2.45
C ALA A 116 9.38 -3.99 -3.86
N ARG A 117 10.02 -3.48 -4.91
CA ARG A 117 9.85 -4.01 -6.28
C ARG A 117 10.26 -5.48 -6.37
N THR A 118 11.37 -5.87 -5.74
CA THR A 118 11.81 -7.28 -5.68
C THR A 118 10.83 -8.16 -4.91
N PHE A 119 10.26 -7.65 -3.82
CA PHE A 119 9.28 -8.32 -2.96
C PHE A 119 8.04 -8.75 -3.76
N PHE A 120 7.48 -7.85 -4.57
CA PHE A 120 6.32 -8.17 -5.42
C PHE A 120 6.71 -8.99 -6.66
N ALA A 121 7.86 -8.72 -7.28
CA ALA A 121 8.35 -9.50 -8.42
C ALA A 121 8.58 -10.99 -8.08
N LYS A 122 8.90 -11.31 -6.82
CA LYS A 122 9.12 -12.67 -6.33
C LYS A 122 7.97 -13.15 -5.42
N SER A 123 6.73 -12.84 -5.79
CA SER A 123 5.51 -13.12 -5.02
C SER A 123 5.39 -14.55 -4.47
N ASP A 124 5.79 -15.57 -5.23
CA ASP A 124 5.78 -16.96 -4.76
C ASP A 124 6.64 -17.18 -3.51
N VAL A 125 7.87 -16.67 -3.53
CA VAL A 125 8.81 -16.81 -2.42
C VAL A 125 8.39 -15.90 -1.26
N THR A 126 7.88 -14.72 -1.58
CA THR A 126 7.41 -13.74 -0.58
C THR A 126 6.22 -14.29 0.22
N THR A 127 5.22 -14.86 -0.46
CA THR A 127 4.03 -15.46 0.19
C THR A 127 4.40 -16.66 1.04
N GLU A 128 5.33 -17.51 0.59
CA GLU A 128 5.89 -18.61 1.40
C GLU A 128 6.53 -18.11 2.70
N ILE A 129 7.31 -17.01 2.62
CA ILE A 129 8.01 -16.46 3.80
C ILE A 129 7.04 -15.83 4.78
N LEU A 130 6.08 -15.04 4.26
CA LEU A 130 5.17 -14.22 5.06
C LEU A 130 3.88 -14.95 5.48
N ASP A 131 3.59 -16.12 4.95
CA ASP A 131 2.28 -16.76 5.15
C ASP A 131 1.13 -15.81 4.75
N PHE A 132 1.27 -15.20 3.58
CA PHE A 132 0.33 -14.23 3.02
C PHE A 132 -0.39 -14.83 1.81
N ASP A 133 -1.64 -14.43 1.58
CA ASP A 133 -2.44 -14.94 0.47
C ASP A 133 -1.82 -14.60 -0.87
N LYS A 134 -1.60 -15.64 -1.67
CA LYS A 134 -0.85 -15.57 -2.92
C LYS A 134 -1.58 -14.78 -4.00
N GLU A 135 -2.89 -14.99 -4.13
CA GLU A 135 -3.71 -14.31 -5.12
C GLU A 135 -3.83 -12.82 -4.79
N LEU A 136 -4.03 -12.48 -3.51
CA LEU A 136 -4.05 -11.09 -3.08
C LEU A 136 -2.71 -10.39 -3.34
N LEU A 137 -1.57 -11.05 -3.12
CA LEU A 137 -0.26 -10.45 -3.41
C LEU A 137 -0.06 -10.23 -4.93
N TYR A 138 -0.51 -11.15 -5.78
CA TYR A 138 -0.47 -10.95 -7.22
C TYR A 138 -1.35 -9.79 -7.67
N ASN A 139 -2.58 -9.70 -7.13
CA ASN A 139 -3.48 -8.59 -7.42
C ASN A 139 -2.85 -7.24 -7.03
N PHE A 140 -2.22 -7.16 -5.86
CA PHE A 140 -1.44 -5.98 -5.47
C PHE A 140 -0.31 -5.68 -6.44
N HIS A 141 0.46 -6.69 -6.85
CA HIS A 141 1.54 -6.50 -7.81
C HIS A 141 1.04 -5.97 -9.15
N ASP A 142 -0.04 -6.52 -9.69
CA ASP A 142 -0.61 -6.10 -10.97
C ASP A 142 -1.18 -4.67 -10.90
N ILE A 143 -1.87 -4.32 -9.83
CA ILE A 143 -2.34 -2.95 -9.59
C ILE A 143 -1.16 -1.97 -9.55
N LEU A 144 -0.10 -2.30 -8.81
CA LEU A 144 1.10 -1.47 -8.71
C LEU A 144 1.81 -1.33 -10.06
N ARG A 145 1.85 -2.39 -10.87
CA ARG A 145 2.40 -2.34 -12.23
C ARG A 145 1.58 -1.47 -13.17
N ILE A 146 0.25 -1.55 -13.10
CA ILE A 146 -0.64 -0.70 -13.90
C ILE A 146 -0.44 0.78 -13.55
N LEU A 147 -0.39 1.12 -12.26
CA LEU A 147 -0.22 2.50 -11.78
C LEU A 147 1.17 3.07 -12.05
N ASN A 148 2.19 2.22 -12.16
CA ASN A 148 3.57 2.62 -12.46
C ASN A 148 3.95 2.35 -13.92
N ASN A 149 2.97 2.05 -14.79
CA ASN A 149 3.24 1.82 -16.20
C ASN A 149 3.55 3.15 -16.88
N ASN A 150 4.73 3.26 -17.48
CA ASN A 150 5.20 4.44 -18.20
C ASN A 150 4.84 4.44 -19.69
N VAL A 151 4.04 3.47 -20.13
CA VAL A 151 3.55 3.41 -21.51
C VAL A 151 2.35 4.36 -21.65
N ASN A 152 2.33 5.17 -22.71
CA ASN A 152 1.25 6.11 -23.06
C ASN A 152 -0.07 5.42 -23.47
N GLU A 153 -0.31 4.19 -23.01
CA GLU A 153 -1.53 3.44 -23.28
C GLU A 153 -2.58 3.80 -22.23
N ARG A 154 -3.80 4.08 -22.70
CA ARG A 154 -4.93 4.35 -21.80
C ARG A 154 -5.25 3.09 -21.00
N ILE A 155 -5.31 3.23 -19.67
CA ILE A 155 -5.79 2.16 -18.79
C ILE A 155 -7.27 1.92 -19.11
N ASN A 156 -7.65 0.65 -19.33
CA ASN A 156 -9.07 0.30 -19.41
C ASN A 156 -9.68 0.41 -18.01
N THR A 157 -10.36 1.53 -17.74
CA THR A 157 -10.90 1.85 -16.42
C THR A 157 -11.94 0.83 -15.95
N SER A 158 -12.70 0.22 -16.85
CA SER A 158 -13.69 -0.82 -16.48
C SER A 158 -13.03 -2.08 -15.91
N THR A 159 -12.02 -2.62 -16.59
CA THR A 159 -11.27 -3.80 -16.13
C THR A 159 -10.44 -3.47 -14.89
N PHE A 160 -9.85 -2.27 -14.83
CA PHE A 160 -9.10 -1.85 -13.65
C PHE A 160 -10.01 -1.71 -12.42
N LYS A 161 -11.22 -1.15 -12.58
CA LYS A 161 -12.21 -1.04 -11.51
C LYS A 161 -12.61 -2.40 -10.95
N GLU A 162 -12.83 -3.38 -11.82
CA GLU A 162 -13.13 -4.76 -11.41
C GLU A 162 -11.97 -5.39 -10.62
N LEU A 163 -10.72 -5.19 -11.06
CA LEU A 163 -9.53 -5.63 -10.34
C LEU A 163 -9.44 -5.00 -8.95
N LEU A 164 -9.62 -3.67 -8.85
CA LEU A 164 -9.58 -2.95 -7.57
C LEU A 164 -10.67 -3.45 -6.61
N GLN A 165 -11.92 -3.58 -7.08
CA GLN A 165 -13.05 -4.03 -6.27
C GLN A 165 -12.85 -5.47 -5.78
N THR A 166 -12.48 -6.39 -6.68
CA THR A 166 -12.22 -7.79 -6.32
C THR A 166 -11.10 -7.91 -5.30
N THR A 167 -10.04 -7.12 -5.46
CA THR A 167 -8.91 -7.07 -4.53
C THR A 167 -9.32 -6.52 -3.16
N PHE A 168 -10.14 -5.47 -3.13
CA PHE A 168 -10.69 -4.92 -1.90
C PHE A 168 -11.53 -5.96 -1.15
N ASP A 169 -12.46 -6.63 -1.84
CA ASP A 169 -13.33 -7.64 -1.25
C ASP A 169 -12.53 -8.82 -0.70
N GLN A 170 -11.51 -9.27 -1.44
CA GLN A 170 -10.59 -10.32 -1.00
C GLN A 170 -9.79 -9.89 0.23
N TYR A 171 -9.26 -8.65 0.25
CA TYR A 171 -8.55 -8.11 1.41
C TYR A 171 -9.43 -8.09 2.66
N VAL A 172 -10.65 -7.55 2.56
CA VAL A 172 -11.57 -7.47 3.70
C VAL A 172 -11.97 -8.85 4.18
N LYS A 173 -12.20 -9.79 3.25
CA LYS A 173 -12.54 -11.18 3.58
C LYS A 173 -11.43 -11.90 4.34
N LEU A 174 -10.17 -11.75 3.91
CA LEU A 174 -9.02 -12.48 4.48
C LEU A 174 -8.42 -11.77 5.70
N TYR A 175 -8.38 -10.46 5.66
CA TYR A 175 -7.61 -9.63 6.60
C TYR A 175 -8.42 -8.45 7.15
N GLY A 176 -9.75 -8.54 7.17
CA GLY A 176 -10.64 -7.48 7.66
C GLY A 176 -10.38 -7.04 9.11
N TRP A 177 -9.72 -7.87 9.92
CA TRP A 177 -9.25 -7.55 11.27
C TRP A 177 -8.09 -6.54 11.30
N TYR A 178 -7.34 -6.41 10.20
CA TYR A 178 -6.30 -5.40 10.01
C TYR A 178 -6.86 -4.21 9.26
N LYS A 179 -6.88 -3.03 9.90
CA LYS A 179 -7.38 -1.81 9.25
C LYS A 179 -6.44 -1.41 8.11
N MET A 180 -7.00 -1.29 6.92
CA MET A 180 -6.27 -0.96 5.70
C MET A 180 -5.51 0.38 5.86
N PRO A 181 -4.23 0.46 5.44
CA PRO A 181 -3.51 1.73 5.39
C PRO A 181 -4.15 2.70 4.40
N VAL A 182 -4.09 4.00 4.68
CA VAL A 182 -4.72 5.05 3.86
C VAL A 182 -4.32 4.97 2.38
N THR A 183 -3.06 4.67 2.08
CA THR A 183 -2.60 4.58 0.69
C THR A 183 -3.15 3.36 -0.05
N VAL A 184 -3.28 2.22 0.65
CA VAL A 184 -3.91 1.03 0.09
C VAL A 184 -5.38 1.33 -0.17
N HIS A 185 -6.06 2.00 0.77
CA HIS A 185 -7.44 2.46 0.60
C HIS A 185 -7.59 3.43 -0.58
N ASN A 186 -6.74 4.45 -0.69
CA ASN A 186 -6.78 5.42 -1.79
C ASN A 186 -6.67 4.74 -3.15
N VAL A 187 -5.81 3.73 -3.27
CA VAL A 187 -5.65 3.00 -4.53
C VAL A 187 -6.84 2.06 -4.77
N LEU A 188 -7.23 1.23 -3.80
CA LEU A 188 -8.28 0.23 -4.00
C LEU A 188 -9.69 0.82 -4.14
N VAL A 189 -9.96 1.97 -3.50
CA VAL A 189 -11.29 2.59 -3.50
C VAL A 189 -11.37 3.76 -4.47
N HIS A 190 -10.30 4.56 -4.60
CA HIS A 190 -10.31 5.79 -5.40
C HIS A 190 -9.36 5.75 -6.61
N GLY A 191 -8.65 4.64 -6.84
CA GLY A 191 -7.64 4.57 -7.91
C GLY A 191 -8.22 4.83 -9.31
N CYS A 192 -9.43 4.35 -9.58
CA CYS A 192 -10.13 4.63 -10.84
C CYS A 192 -10.53 6.10 -10.96
N ASP A 193 -11.15 6.67 -9.92
CA ASP A 193 -11.60 8.08 -9.93
C ASP A 193 -10.43 9.02 -10.21
N ILE A 194 -9.27 8.73 -9.62
CA ILE A 194 -8.06 9.52 -9.82
C ILE A 194 -7.50 9.35 -11.24
N ILE A 195 -7.45 8.13 -11.77
CA ILE A 195 -7.00 7.92 -13.16
C ILE A 195 -7.92 8.60 -14.17
N GLU A 196 -9.23 8.68 -13.90
CA GLU A 196 -10.18 9.35 -14.78
C GLU A 196 -10.05 10.88 -14.74
N ASP A 197 -9.67 11.45 -13.60
CA ASP A 197 -9.41 12.90 -13.44
C ASP A 197 -8.06 13.34 -14.05
N PHE A 198 -7.02 12.52 -13.90
CA PHE A 198 -5.71 12.79 -14.51
C PHE A 198 -5.64 12.20 -15.93
N ASP A 199 -5.85 13.03 -16.95
CA ASP A 199 -5.74 12.66 -18.38
C ASP A 199 -4.27 12.42 -18.84
N LEU A 200 -3.36 11.96 -17.96
CA LEU A 200 -1.92 11.85 -18.21
C LEU A 200 -1.26 10.61 -17.55
N PRO A 201 -0.26 10.01 -18.21
CA PRO A 201 0.50 8.87 -17.70
C PRO A 201 1.27 9.28 -16.45
N VAL A 202 1.18 8.43 -15.44
CA VAL A 202 1.69 8.67 -14.10
C VAL A 202 3.21 8.49 -14.09
N MET A 203 3.97 9.54 -14.45
CA MET A 203 5.32 9.85 -13.97
C MET A 203 5.86 11.12 -14.66
N ASP A 204 6.22 12.14 -13.88
CA ASP A 204 7.24 13.11 -14.27
C ASP A 204 8.42 12.94 -13.30
N SER A 205 9.58 12.66 -13.87
CA SER A 205 10.79 12.22 -13.19
C SER A 205 11.61 13.42 -12.69
N GLU A 206 11.46 13.81 -11.44
CA GLU A 206 12.46 14.68 -10.77
C GLU A 206 12.50 14.39 -9.26
N SER A 207 13.43 13.53 -8.81
CA SER A 207 14.19 13.67 -7.56
C SER A 207 15.22 12.55 -7.34
N ASP A 208 15.97 12.14 -8.37
CA ASP A 208 17.22 11.38 -8.19
C ASP A 208 18.41 12.27 -8.56
N GLU A 209 18.58 13.35 -7.80
CA GLU A 209 19.83 14.08 -7.58
C GLU A 209 19.98 14.08 -6.05
N GLU A 210 20.89 13.36 -5.40
CA GLU A 210 22.37 13.39 -5.41
C GLU A 210 22.87 12.36 -4.35
N PRO A 211 24.19 12.12 -4.17
CA PRO A 211 25.35 12.38 -5.04
C PRO A 211 26.11 11.10 -5.46
#